data_AF-A0A0C3DS54-F1
#
_entry.id   AF-A0A0C3DS54-F1
#
_cell.length_a   1.000
_cell.length_b   1.000
_cell.length_c   1.000
_cell.angle_alpha   90.00
_cell.angle_beta   90.00
_cell.angle_gamma   90.00
#
_symmetry.space_group_name_H-M   'P 1'
#
loop_
_entity.id
_entity.type
_entity.pdbx_description
1 polymer ?
#
loop_
_entity_poly.entity_id
_entity_poly.type
_entity_poly.pdbx_seq_one_letter_code
_entity_poly.pdbx_strand_id
1 'polypeptide(L)'
;RQMAGLGADADILIWYQELHVSDLSVTTAISNPNARGHRDDRLAWFWTMDVPHYTDRNDWMSECMFHWFWSKALLDRWEEVVELLQCEANWTQNYFQHR
;
A
#
# COMPACT_ATOMS: atom_id res chain seq x y z
N ARG A 1 6.72 -18.71 2.19
CA ARG A 1 6.60 -19.99 1.47
C ARG A 1 5.24 -20.17 0.77
N GLN A 2 4.61 -19.09 0.26
CA GLN A 2 3.27 -19.23 -0.32
C GLN A 2 3.31 -19.81 -1.74
N MET A 3 4.19 -19.32 -2.62
CA MET A 3 4.31 -19.86 -3.99
C MET A 3 4.95 -21.25 -4.03
N ALA A 4 5.93 -21.53 -3.17
CA ALA A 4 6.50 -22.87 -3.02
C ALA A 4 5.47 -23.90 -2.52
N GLY A 5 4.48 -23.47 -1.72
CA GLY A 5 3.37 -24.33 -1.29
C GLY A 5 2.34 -24.62 -2.39
N LEU A 6 2.29 -23.78 -3.43
CA LEU A 6 1.40 -23.94 -4.58
C LEU A 6 2.03 -24.78 -5.71
N GLY A 7 3.24 -25.31 -5.51
CA GLY A 7 3.95 -26.11 -6.53
C GLY A 7 4.43 -25.28 -7.72
N ALA A 8 4.67 -23.98 -7.52
CA ALA A 8 5.20 -23.11 -8.56
C ALA A 8 6.60 -23.58 -9.01
N ASP A 9 6.85 -23.52 -10.32
CA ASP A 9 8.11 -23.91 -10.91
C ASP A 9 9.27 -23.03 -10.43
N ALA A 10 10.48 -23.61 -10.38
CA ALA A 10 11.67 -22.91 -9.89
C ALA A 10 11.95 -21.63 -10.69
N ASP A 11 11.60 -21.64 -11.98
CA ASP A 11 11.76 -20.50 -12.87
C ASP A 11 10.85 -19.34 -12.50
N ILE A 12 9.64 -19.61 -11.97
CA ILE A 12 8.68 -18.59 -11.52
C ILE A 12 9.13 -17.98 -10.19
N LEU A 13 9.74 -18.79 -9.32
CA LEU A 13 10.28 -18.36 -8.02
C LEU A 13 11.50 -17.44 -8.15
N ILE A 14 12.18 -17.43 -9.30
CA ILE A 14 13.24 -16.45 -9.61
C ILE A 14 12.65 -15.05 -9.80
N TRP A 15 11.45 -14.94 -10.36
CA TRP A 15 10.78 -13.66 -10.62
C TRP A 15 9.95 -13.18 -9.44
N TYR A 16 9.27 -14.11 -8.75
CA TYR A 16 8.40 -13.80 -7.62
C TYR A 16 9.05 -14.24 -6.31
N GLN A 17 9.98 -13.42 -5.84
CA GLN A 17 10.63 -13.61 -4.55
C GLN A 17 9.62 -13.56 -3.39
N GLU A 18 9.94 -14.23 -2.28
CA GLU A 18 9.08 -14.27 -1.11
C GLU A 18 8.89 -12.86 -0.51
N LEU A 19 7.64 -12.37 -0.53
CA LEU A 19 7.29 -11.06 0.02
C LEU A 19 7.32 -11.10 1.55
N HIS A 20 8.16 -10.27 2.16
CA HIS A 20 8.16 -10.09 3.61
C HIS A 20 7.40 -8.82 4.02
N VAL A 21 6.90 -8.78 5.27
CA VAL A 21 6.20 -7.60 5.82
C VAL A 21 7.11 -6.36 5.84
N SER A 22 8.44 -6.55 5.95
CA SER A 22 9.41 -5.47 5.81
C SER A 22 9.41 -4.84 4.42
N ASP A 23 9.12 -5.61 3.38
CA ASP A 23 9.16 -5.14 2.00
C ASP A 23 7.90 -4.32 1.66
N LEU A 24 6.87 -4.44 2.49
CA LEU A 24 5.64 -3.63 2.44
C LEU A 24 5.83 -2.23 3.06
N SER A 25 6.98 -1.93 3.68
CA SER A 25 7.24 -0.59 4.20
C SER A 25 7.54 0.38 3.05
N VAL A 26 6.48 0.93 2.47
CA VAL A 26 6.61 2.04 1.52
C VAL A 26 7.07 3.25 2.30
N THR A 27 8.27 3.76 1.98
CA THR A 27 8.75 5.00 2.57
C THR A 27 7.83 6.12 2.08
N THR A 28 7.13 6.79 2.98
CA THR A 28 6.08 7.82 2.77
C THR A 28 6.55 9.06 1.98
N ALA A 29 7.71 9.03 1.35
CA ALA A 29 8.27 10.14 0.59
C ALA A 29 7.76 10.23 -0.87
N ILE A 30 6.67 9.54 -1.19
CA ILE A 30 5.89 9.68 -2.45
C ILE A 30 5.05 10.97 -2.45
N SER A 31 5.10 11.77 -1.37
CA SER A 31 4.39 13.06 -1.27
C SER A 31 4.78 14.12 -2.32
N ASN A 32 5.76 13.86 -3.20
CA ASN A 32 6.08 14.75 -4.32
C ASN A 32 6.18 14.00 -5.67
N PRO A 33 5.07 13.88 -6.41
CA PRO A 33 5.06 13.22 -7.73
C PRO A 33 5.87 13.96 -8.82
N ASN A 34 6.34 15.19 -8.53
CA ASN A 34 7.13 16.02 -9.45
C ASN A 34 8.63 16.08 -9.10
N ALA A 35 9.11 15.30 -8.12
CA ALA A 35 10.53 15.20 -7.83
C ALA A 35 11.26 14.49 -8.99
N ARG A 36 12.00 15.26 -9.80
CA ARG A 36 12.73 14.78 -10.97
C ARG A 36 13.84 13.81 -10.53
N GLY A 37 13.75 12.55 -10.94
CA GLY A 37 14.82 11.55 -10.78
C GLY A 37 14.70 10.55 -9.62
N HIS A 38 13.56 10.47 -8.91
CA HIS A 38 13.40 9.58 -7.74
C HIS A 38 12.17 8.65 -7.81
N ARG A 39 11.64 8.36 -9.00
CA ARG A 39 10.44 7.52 -9.13
C ARG A 39 10.64 6.07 -8.64
N ASP A 40 11.85 5.53 -8.76
CA ASP A 40 12.09 4.09 -8.53
C ASP A 40 12.89 3.77 -7.26
N ASP A 41 13.66 4.71 -6.70
CA ASP A 41 14.58 4.43 -5.58
C ASP A 41 13.87 4.16 -4.23
N ARG A 42 12.55 4.38 -4.16
CA ARG A 42 11.77 4.37 -2.91
C ARG A 42 10.56 3.44 -2.92
N LEU A 43 10.34 2.74 -4.03
CA LEU A 43 9.28 1.75 -4.14
C LEU A 43 9.81 0.37 -3.74
N ALA A 44 8.93 -0.47 -3.20
CA ALA A 44 9.26 -1.86 -2.97
C ALA A 44 9.61 -2.54 -4.29
N TRP A 45 10.58 -3.47 -4.26
CA TRP A 45 11.13 -4.13 -5.45
C TRP A 45 10.08 -4.81 -6.35
N PHE A 46 8.96 -5.23 -5.76
CA PHE A 46 7.88 -5.87 -6.51
C PHE A 46 7.05 -4.87 -7.32
N TRP A 47 7.09 -3.56 -7.01
CA TRP A 47 6.43 -2.53 -7.82
C TRP A 47 7.23 -2.16 -9.08
N THR A 48 8.54 -2.41 -9.05
CA THR A 48 9.46 -2.16 -10.18
C THR A 48 9.75 -3.42 -11.00
N MET A 49 9.10 -4.55 -10.69
CA MET A 49 9.28 -5.77 -11.46
C MET A 49 8.57 -5.67 -12.82
N ASP A 50 9.33 -5.78 -13.90
CA ASP A 50 8.79 -5.93 -15.24
C ASP A 50 8.50 -7.42 -15.47
N VAL A 51 7.22 -7.79 -15.55
CA VAL A 51 6.79 -9.17 -15.73
C VAL A 51 6.70 -9.48 -17.22
N PRO A 52 7.66 -10.23 -17.82
CA PRO A 52 7.81 -10.32 -19.27
C PRO A 52 6.65 -11.03 -19.99
N HIS A 53 5.78 -11.72 -19.24
CA HIS A 53 4.76 -12.59 -19.79
C HIS A 53 3.39 -11.91 -20.00
N TYR A 54 3.19 -10.69 -19.48
CA TYR A 54 1.87 -10.03 -19.49
C TYR A 54 1.85 -8.62 -20.12
N THR A 55 2.98 -8.10 -20.60
CA THR A 55 3.11 -6.66 -20.89
C THR A 55 3.31 -6.33 -22.38
N ASP A 56 2.23 -6.40 -23.16
CA ASP A 56 2.05 -5.50 -24.32
C ASP A 56 1.68 -4.07 -23.86
N ARG A 57 1.26 -3.93 -22.58
CA ARG A 57 1.06 -2.66 -21.88
C ARG A 57 1.66 -2.74 -20.47
N ASN A 58 2.81 -2.13 -20.27
CA ASN A 58 3.54 -2.02 -19.01
C ASN A 58 2.84 -1.09 -17.96
N ASP A 59 1.51 -1.01 -17.95
CA ASP A 59 0.74 -0.06 -17.13
C ASP A 59 -0.15 -0.72 -16.07
N TRP A 60 -0.27 -2.05 -16.06
CA TRP A 60 -1.12 -2.74 -15.09
C TRP A 60 -0.62 -2.57 -13.65
N MET A 61 0.71 -2.55 -13.45
CA MET A 61 1.31 -2.33 -12.14
C MET A 61 1.09 -0.91 -11.62
N SER A 62 1.13 0.09 -12.51
CA SER A 62 0.89 1.49 -12.15
C SER A 62 -0.57 1.69 -11.71
N GLU A 63 -1.50 1.02 -12.38
CA GLU A 63 -2.93 0.99 -12.02
C GLU A 63 -3.18 0.28 -10.68
N CYS A 64 -2.59 -0.90 -10.46
CA CYS A 64 -2.71 -1.61 -9.18
C CYS A 64 -2.13 -0.81 -8.01
N MET A 65 -0.99 -0.15 -8.23
CA MET A 65 -0.35 0.71 -7.23
C MET A 65 -1.27 1.86 -6.84
N PHE A 66 -1.88 2.55 -7.82
CA PHE A 66 -2.83 3.62 -7.57
C PHE A 66 -4.00 3.12 -6.71
N HIS A 67 -4.67 2.04 -7.13
CA HIS A 67 -5.80 1.47 -6.39
C HIS A 67 -5.45 1.08 -4.95
N TRP A 68 -4.25 0.54 -4.74
CA TRP A 68 -3.74 0.23 -3.40
C TRP A 68 -3.56 1.48 -2.55
N PHE A 69 -2.90 2.52 -3.07
CA PHE A 69 -2.72 3.80 -2.35
C PHE A 69 -4.05 4.45 -1.98
N TRP A 70 -5.03 4.44 -2.90
CA TRP A 70 -6.37 4.97 -2.61
C TRP A 70 -7.07 4.20 -1.50
N SER A 71 -7.02 2.87 -1.57
CA SER A 71 -7.62 2.01 -0.55
C SER A 71 -6.96 2.22 0.81
N LYS A 72 -5.64 2.39 0.84
CA LYS A 72 -4.86 2.70 2.04
C LYS A 72 -5.22 4.06 2.63
N ALA A 73 -5.21 5.13 1.82
CA ALA A 73 -5.59 6.46 2.27
C ALA A 73 -7.05 6.52 2.76
N LEU A 74 -7.95 5.77 2.13
CA LEU A 74 -9.34 5.65 2.58
C LEU A 74 -9.42 4.96 3.94
N LEU A 75 -8.69 3.87 4.13
CA LEU A 75 -8.62 3.17 5.42
C LEU A 75 -8.07 4.08 6.52
N ASP A 76 -6.94 4.73 6.28
CA ASP A 76 -6.29 5.61 7.26
C ASP A 76 -7.24 6.77 7.65
N ARG A 77 -7.96 7.34 6.67
CA ARG A 77 -9.01 8.34 6.94
C ARG A 77 -10.16 7.78 7.78
N TRP A 78 -10.61 6.55 7.53
CA TRP A 78 -11.66 5.93 8.33
C TRP A 78 -11.22 5.74 9.78
N GLU A 79 -9.98 5.36 10.01
CA GLU A 79 -9.41 5.23 11.35
C GLU A 79 -9.40 6.59 12.08
N GLU A 80 -8.94 7.66 11.43
CA GLU A 80 -8.99 9.02 11.99
C GLU A 80 -10.43 9.45 12.34
N VAL A 81 -11.39 9.19 11.45
CA VAL A 81 -12.79 9.56 11.68
C VAL A 81 -13.38 8.80 12.87
N VAL A 82 -13.04 7.53 13.04
CA VAL A 82 -13.51 6.73 14.19
C VAL A 82 -12.99 7.32 15.49
N GLU A 83 -11.71 7.70 15.56
CA GLU A 83 -11.13 8.36 16.74
C GLU A 83 -11.80 9.70 17.05
N LEU A 84 -12.06 10.51 16.02
CA LEU A 84 -12.76 11.79 16.18
C LEU A 84 -14.19 11.60 16.70
N LEU A 85 -14.94 10.65 16.17
CA LEU A 85 -16.31 10.36 16.61
C LEU A 85 -16.34 9.90 18.08
N GLN A 86 -15.36 9.13 18.53
CA GLN A 86 -15.23 8.76 19.94
C GLN A 86 -14.96 9.97 20.83
N CYS A 87 -14.08 10.88 20.38
CA CYS A 87 -13.82 12.13 21.09
C CYS A 87 -15.07 13.00 21.19
N GLU A 88 -15.81 13.17 20.09
CA GLU A 88 -17.05 13.95 20.05
C GLU A 88 -18.15 13.34 20.92
N ALA A 89 -18.31 12.02 20.91
CA ALA A 89 -19.28 11.31 21.76
C ALA A 89 -18.97 11.56 23.25
N ASN A 90 -17.70 11.40 23.64
CA ASN A 90 -17.25 11.66 25.01
C ASN A 90 -17.46 13.13 25.40
N TRP A 91 -17.14 14.07 24.51
CA TRP A 91 -17.35 15.50 24.75
C TRP A 91 -18.84 15.82 24.95
N THR A 92 -19.72 15.25 24.11
CA THR A 92 -21.16 15.46 24.18
C THR A 92 -21.72 14.95 25.51
N GLN A 93 -21.30 13.75 25.94
CA GLN A 93 -21.69 13.20 27.24
C GLN A 93 -21.24 14.10 28.40
N ASN A 94 -19.98 14.54 28.40
CA ASN A 94 -19.45 15.42 29.44
C ASN A 94 -20.18 16.77 29.46
N TYR A 95 -20.49 17.33 28.29
CA TYR A 95 -21.25 18.58 28.18
C TYR A 95 -22.61 18.46 28.88
N PHE A 96 -23.36 17.38 28.64
CA PHE A 96 -24.66 17.18 29.29
C PHE A 96 -24.56 16.84 30.78
N GLN A 97 -23.47 16.21 31.23
CA GLN A 97 -23.24 15.92 32.65
C GLN A 97 -22.86 17.14 33.48
N HIS A 98 -22.21 18.13 32.86
CA HIS A 98 -21.75 19.35 33.52
C HIS A 98 -22.60 20.60 33.15
N ARG A 99 -23.75 20.39 32.51
CA ARG A 99 -24.72 21.43 32.20
C ARG A 99 -25.68 21.71 33.35
#